data_AF-A0A7V1P2M9-F1
#
_entry.id   AF-A0A7V1P2M9-F1
#
_cell.length_a   1.000
_cell.length_b   1.000
_cell.length_c   1.000
_cell.angle_alpha   90.00
_cell.angle_beta   90.00
_cell.angle_gamma   90.00
#
_symmetry.space_group_name_H-M   'P 1'
#
loop_
_entity.id
_entity.type
_entity.pdbx_description
1 polymer ?
#
loop_
_entity_poly.entity_id
_entity_poly.type
_entity_poly.pdbx_seq_one_letter_code
_entity_poly.pdbx_strand_id
1 'polypeptide(L)'
;MSQLLSSPIPALDVMKKYPSELFYKGNLDLLVRPKVSIVGTRRPSIYTQNFTYNIAKSLAKRGVCVVSGAAMGVDAIAHSGAGTGNTIAVVANGLNLRYPAINKELIESIENNGLMLSQFNDGFRATGWSFVVRNELVVALGDMLIVTEAELNSGSMRSVEYALKMGKEIFVLPQRLNESSGTNSLLREGKATAIVDVELFASRFGQAASSDIQKDDFFYFCQALPTFDDTVAKFGDRVYEAELEGMVTIHNGIVRLQ
;
A
#
# COMPACT_ATOMS: atom_id res chain seq x y z
N MET A 1 15.55 16.90 -5.29
CA MET A 1 15.85 16.15 -6.53
C MET A 1 15.54 14.69 -6.30
N SER A 2 15.23 13.91 -7.34
CA SER A 2 15.09 12.45 -7.20
C SER A 2 16.43 11.83 -6.84
N GLN A 3 16.41 10.79 -6.03
CA GLN A 3 17.60 10.03 -5.63
C GLN A 3 17.52 8.63 -6.22
N LEU A 4 18.66 8.07 -6.65
CA LEU A 4 18.73 6.67 -7.06
C LEU A 4 18.75 5.79 -5.80
N LEU A 5 17.90 4.78 -5.77
CA LEU A 5 17.88 3.81 -4.68
C LEU A 5 19.05 2.83 -4.87
N SER A 6 19.97 2.80 -3.89
CA SER A 6 21.16 1.96 -3.92
C SER A 6 20.92 0.55 -3.35
N SER A 7 19.98 0.42 -2.40
CA SER A 7 19.68 -0.86 -1.75
C SER A 7 18.52 -1.57 -2.45
N PRO A 8 18.59 -2.91 -2.59
CA PRO A 8 17.47 -3.67 -3.13
C PRO A 8 16.28 -3.64 -2.16
N ILE A 9 15.08 -3.77 -2.72
CA ILE A 9 13.82 -3.91 -2.00
C ILE A 9 13.38 -5.37 -2.15
N PRO A 10 13.48 -6.19 -1.08
CA PRO A 10 13.17 -7.63 -1.16
C PRO A 10 11.77 -7.95 -1.69
N ALA A 11 10.79 -7.07 -1.41
CA ALA A 11 9.42 -7.21 -1.93
C ALA A 11 9.33 -7.22 -3.47
N LEU A 12 10.37 -6.78 -4.18
CA LEU A 12 10.41 -6.74 -5.64
C LEU A 12 11.00 -7.99 -6.28
N ASP A 13 11.56 -8.91 -5.50
CA ASP A 13 12.16 -10.15 -6.01
C ASP A 13 11.11 -11.09 -6.65
N VAL A 14 9.83 -10.90 -6.33
CA VAL A 14 8.71 -11.61 -6.94
C VAL A 14 8.35 -11.10 -8.35
N MET A 15 8.92 -9.97 -8.78
CA MET A 15 8.73 -9.45 -10.14
C MET A 15 9.40 -10.36 -11.16
N LYS A 16 8.88 -10.38 -12.40
CA LYS A 16 9.50 -11.17 -13.47
C LYS A 16 10.93 -10.72 -13.75
N LYS A 17 11.18 -9.42 -13.64
CA LYS A 17 12.48 -8.81 -13.78
C LYS A 17 12.60 -7.69 -12.75
N TYR A 18 13.61 -7.79 -11.90
CA TYR A 18 13.92 -6.75 -10.93
C TYR A 18 14.28 -5.42 -11.67
N PRO A 19 13.75 -4.26 -11.24
CA PRO A 19 14.06 -2.97 -11.85
C PRO A 19 15.56 -2.67 -11.89
N SER A 20 16.11 -2.33 -13.05
CA SER A 20 17.54 -1.98 -13.16
C SER A 20 17.89 -0.68 -12.44
N GLU A 21 16.94 0.26 -12.44
CA GLU A 21 17.04 1.54 -11.74
C GLU A 21 15.72 1.80 -11.04
N LEU A 22 15.79 2.32 -9.82
CA LEU A 22 14.63 2.77 -9.07
C LEU A 22 14.96 4.08 -8.39
N PHE A 23 14.19 5.12 -8.69
CA PHE A 23 14.33 6.44 -8.12
C PHE A 23 13.32 6.64 -7.01
N TYR A 24 13.67 7.46 -6.02
CA TYR A 24 12.78 7.82 -4.93
C TYR A 24 12.82 9.30 -4.55
N LYS A 25 11.76 9.72 -3.86
CA LYS A 25 11.67 10.97 -3.05
C LYS A 25 10.87 10.67 -1.79
N GLY A 26 11.30 11.22 -0.65
CA GLY A 26 10.60 11.08 0.62
C GLY A 26 11.20 10.01 1.53
N ASN A 27 10.38 9.41 2.38
CA ASN A 27 10.78 8.57 3.49
C ASN A 27 10.92 7.07 3.12
N LEU A 28 12.16 6.56 3.10
CA LEU A 28 12.44 5.14 2.82
C LEU A 28 11.99 4.18 3.94
N ASP A 29 11.75 4.67 5.16
CA ASP A 29 11.30 3.83 6.28
C ASP A 29 9.91 3.22 6.02
N LEU A 30 9.15 3.77 5.06
CA LEU A 30 7.89 3.15 4.62
C LEU A 30 8.10 1.79 3.92
N LEU A 31 9.29 1.52 3.37
CA LEU A 31 9.59 0.26 2.69
C LEU A 31 9.64 -0.93 3.66
N VAL A 32 9.96 -0.70 4.93
CA VAL A 32 10.07 -1.76 5.94
C VAL A 32 8.75 -2.04 6.68
N ARG A 33 7.72 -1.19 6.50
CA ARG A 33 6.40 -1.40 7.10
C ARG A 33 5.64 -2.54 6.39
N PRO A 34 4.65 -3.18 7.04
CA PRO A 34 3.65 -3.96 6.33
C PRO A 34 2.99 -3.11 5.25
N LYS A 35 2.76 -3.66 4.06
CA LYS A 35 2.29 -2.88 2.90
C LYS A 35 1.09 -3.55 2.26
N VAL A 36 0.09 -2.76 1.90
CA VAL A 36 -1.07 -3.24 1.12
C VAL A 36 -1.24 -2.39 -0.12
N SER A 37 -1.35 -3.03 -1.27
CA SER A 37 -1.57 -2.34 -2.54
C SER A 37 -3.07 -2.13 -2.76
N ILE A 38 -3.47 -0.89 -3.06
CA ILE A 38 -4.87 -0.57 -3.36
C ILE A 38 -4.94 0.05 -4.76
N VAL A 39 -5.74 -0.55 -5.64
CA VAL A 39 -5.92 -0.09 -7.02
C VAL A 39 -7.38 -0.13 -7.43
N GLY A 40 -7.75 0.59 -8.48
CA GLY A 40 -9.11 0.52 -9.02
C GLY A 40 -9.37 1.53 -10.13
N THR A 41 -10.64 1.72 -10.42
CA THR A 41 -11.12 2.62 -11.47
C THR A 41 -10.70 4.07 -11.23
N ARG A 42 -10.53 4.80 -12.33
CA ARG A 42 -10.32 6.26 -12.30
C ARG A 42 -11.60 7.05 -12.05
N ARG A 43 -12.76 6.38 -12.09
CA ARG A 43 -14.10 6.98 -11.91
C ARG A 43 -14.95 6.15 -10.93
N PRO A 44 -14.55 6.09 -9.64
CA PRO A 44 -15.23 5.25 -8.66
C PRO A 44 -16.62 5.78 -8.33
N SER A 45 -17.56 4.86 -8.10
CA SER A 45 -18.86 5.17 -7.48
C SER A 45 -18.69 5.81 -6.09
N ILE A 46 -19.72 6.50 -5.58
CA ILE A 46 -19.68 7.10 -4.23
C ILE A 46 -19.42 6.03 -3.16
N TYR A 47 -20.02 4.85 -3.32
CA TYR A 47 -19.78 3.69 -2.48
C TYR A 47 -18.28 3.35 -2.44
N THR A 48 -17.67 3.15 -3.60
CA THR A 48 -16.25 2.84 -3.71
C THR A 48 -15.36 3.95 -3.16
N GLN A 49 -15.71 5.23 -3.37
CA GLN A 49 -14.96 6.35 -2.81
C GLN A 49 -14.90 6.26 -1.28
N ASN A 50 -16.06 6.11 -0.64
CA ASN A 50 -16.17 6.04 0.82
C ASN A 50 -15.40 4.85 1.38
N PHE A 51 -15.59 3.67 0.81
CA PHE A 51 -14.97 2.45 1.33
C PHE A 51 -13.48 2.33 1.00
N THR A 52 -13.02 2.84 -0.14
CA THR A 52 -11.57 2.93 -0.44
C THR A 52 -10.89 3.82 0.61
N TYR A 53 -11.45 4.98 0.90
CA TYR A 53 -10.93 5.90 1.91
C TYR A 53 -10.90 5.24 3.29
N ASN A 54 -12.01 4.60 3.70
CA ASN A 54 -12.13 3.96 5.01
C ASN A 54 -11.18 2.76 5.17
N ILE A 55 -11.03 1.92 4.14
CA ILE A 55 -10.06 0.82 4.15
C ILE A 55 -8.64 1.37 4.34
N ALA A 56 -8.24 2.34 3.52
CA ALA A 56 -6.91 2.92 3.61
C ALA A 56 -6.66 3.58 4.97
N LYS A 57 -7.65 4.30 5.51
CA LYS A 57 -7.59 4.90 6.85
C LYS A 57 -7.48 3.86 7.96
N SER A 58 -8.25 2.78 7.86
CA SER A 58 -8.27 1.71 8.86
C SER A 58 -6.94 0.93 8.88
N LEU A 59 -6.37 0.67 7.71
CA LEU A 59 -5.02 0.12 7.54
C LEU A 59 -3.95 1.06 8.10
N ALA A 60 -4.02 2.36 7.80
CA ALA A 60 -3.04 3.33 8.28
C ALA A 60 -3.09 3.58 9.79
N LYS A 61 -4.26 3.44 10.43
CA LYS A 61 -4.37 3.44 11.90
C LYS A 61 -3.61 2.29 12.55
N ARG A 62 -3.40 1.21 11.80
CA ARG A 62 -2.63 0.02 12.17
C ARG A 62 -1.20 0.06 11.57
N GLY A 63 -0.79 1.24 11.12
CA GLY A 63 0.47 1.58 10.45
C GLY A 63 0.86 0.72 9.25
N VAL A 64 -0.10 0.00 8.68
CA VAL A 64 0.03 -0.62 7.36
C VAL A 64 0.15 0.49 6.33
N CYS A 65 1.24 0.47 5.58
CA CYS A 65 1.49 1.43 4.53
C CYS A 65 0.67 1.08 3.29
N VAL A 66 -0.03 2.08 2.74
CA VAL A 66 -0.78 1.89 1.49
C VAL A 66 0.11 2.16 0.30
N VAL A 67 0.17 1.22 -0.65
CA VAL A 67 0.89 1.38 -1.93
C VAL A 67 -0.13 1.60 -3.04
N SER A 68 0.06 2.63 -3.85
CA SER A 68 -0.80 2.87 -5.03
C SER A 68 -0.09 3.69 -6.11
N GLY A 69 -0.79 3.97 -7.20
CA GLY A 69 -0.23 4.57 -8.41
C GLY A 69 -0.40 6.09 -8.55
N ALA A 70 -0.91 6.81 -7.56
CA ALA A 70 -1.23 8.23 -7.64
C ALA A 70 -2.12 8.65 -8.86
N ALA A 71 -2.80 7.70 -9.52
CA ALA A 71 -3.73 8.02 -10.59
C ALA A 71 -5.00 8.70 -10.06
N MET A 72 -5.87 9.18 -10.97
CA MET A 72 -7.20 9.64 -10.58
C MET A 72 -8.04 8.51 -9.97
N GLY A 73 -9.08 8.87 -9.21
CA GLY A 73 -10.03 7.91 -8.67
C GLY A 73 -9.45 7.14 -7.49
N VAL A 74 -9.55 5.80 -7.53
CA VAL A 74 -9.22 4.92 -6.39
C VAL A 74 -7.82 5.16 -5.85
N ASP A 75 -6.80 5.31 -6.69
CA ASP A 75 -5.42 5.53 -6.24
C ASP A 75 -5.29 6.80 -5.38
N ALA A 76 -5.83 7.93 -5.85
CA ALA A 76 -5.80 9.19 -5.09
C ALA A 76 -6.56 9.08 -3.76
N ILE A 77 -7.69 8.40 -3.77
CA ILE A 77 -8.52 8.20 -2.57
C ILE A 77 -7.82 7.31 -1.55
N ALA A 78 -7.12 6.27 -2.02
CA ALA A 78 -6.34 5.37 -1.17
C ALA A 78 -5.20 6.12 -0.48
N HIS A 79 -4.44 6.93 -1.22
CA HIS A 79 -3.39 7.78 -0.64
C HIS A 79 -3.95 8.78 0.38
N SER A 80 -5.06 9.45 0.07
CA SER A 80 -5.72 10.40 0.98
C SER A 80 -6.26 9.72 2.24
N GLY A 81 -6.83 8.52 2.12
CA GLY A 81 -7.34 7.74 3.25
C GLY A 81 -6.22 7.25 4.17
N ALA A 82 -5.11 6.81 3.59
CA ALA A 82 -3.93 6.39 4.36
C ALA A 82 -3.25 7.55 5.11
N GLY A 83 -3.43 8.78 4.61
CA GLY A 83 -2.63 9.93 4.99
C GLY A 83 -1.29 9.94 4.26
N THR A 84 -0.87 11.12 3.80
CA THR A 84 0.28 11.25 2.89
C THR A 84 1.62 10.87 3.53
N GLY A 85 1.68 10.77 4.87
CA GLY A 85 2.84 10.26 5.61
C GLY A 85 2.89 8.74 5.81
N ASN A 86 1.86 8.00 5.40
CA ASN A 86 1.80 6.53 5.54
C ASN A 86 1.44 5.85 4.22
N THR A 87 2.05 6.32 3.12
CA THR A 87 1.76 5.80 1.79
C THR A 87 2.96 5.87 0.84
N ILE A 88 3.04 4.89 -0.06
CA ILE A 88 4.01 4.82 -1.14
C ILE A 88 3.29 4.99 -2.48
N ALA A 89 3.64 6.03 -3.23
CA ALA A 89 3.13 6.29 -4.56
C ALA A 89 4.15 5.87 -5.62
N VAL A 90 3.79 4.91 -6.47
CA VAL A 90 4.63 4.47 -7.60
C VAL A 90 4.12 5.12 -8.87
N VAL A 91 4.92 5.95 -9.53
CA VAL A 91 4.48 6.70 -10.72
C VAL A 91 5.02 6.11 -12.03
N ALA A 92 4.33 6.41 -13.12
CA ALA A 92 4.65 5.92 -14.47
C ALA A 92 5.51 6.92 -15.29
N ASN A 93 6.06 7.93 -14.61
CA ASN A 93 6.84 9.04 -15.16
C ASN A 93 8.05 9.35 -14.27
N GLY A 94 8.98 10.17 -14.75
CA GLY A 94 10.08 10.68 -13.92
C GLY A 94 9.56 11.45 -12.70
N LEU A 95 10.24 11.34 -11.56
CA LEU A 95 9.77 11.91 -10.29
C LEU A 95 9.77 13.45 -10.29
N ASN A 96 10.50 14.09 -11.18
CA ASN A 96 10.39 15.54 -11.40
C ASN A 96 9.08 15.99 -12.08
N LEU A 97 8.22 15.06 -12.54
CA LEU A 97 6.93 15.37 -13.16
C LEU A 97 5.77 14.98 -12.24
N ARG A 98 4.78 15.88 -12.11
CA ARG A 98 3.56 15.64 -11.32
C ARG A 98 2.42 15.29 -12.26
N TYR A 99 2.14 14.00 -12.40
CA TYR A 99 1.10 13.47 -13.25
C TYR A 99 0.21 12.48 -12.50
N PRO A 100 -1.12 12.55 -12.65
CA PRO A 100 -1.87 13.53 -13.45
C PRO A 100 -1.91 14.91 -12.77
N ALA A 101 -2.02 15.98 -13.55
CA ALA A 101 -1.99 17.35 -13.04
C ALA A 101 -3.09 17.65 -11.99
N ILE A 102 -4.24 16.97 -12.10
CA ILE A 102 -5.35 17.08 -11.13
C ILE A 102 -4.97 16.60 -9.72
N ASN A 103 -4.00 15.70 -9.59
CA ASN A 103 -3.52 15.19 -8.31
C ASN A 103 -2.22 15.88 -7.87
N LYS A 104 -1.86 17.04 -8.47
CA LYS A 104 -0.57 17.70 -8.21
C LYS A 104 -0.33 17.95 -6.72
N GLU A 105 -1.31 18.50 -6.01
CA GLU A 105 -1.20 18.81 -4.57
C GLU A 105 -1.04 17.54 -3.71
N LEU A 106 -1.80 16.49 -4.04
CA LEU A 106 -1.67 15.20 -3.37
C LEU A 106 -0.27 14.61 -3.58
N ILE A 107 0.23 14.63 -4.82
CA ILE A 107 1.57 14.15 -5.16
C ILE A 107 2.63 14.95 -4.40
N GLU A 108 2.53 16.28 -4.37
CA GLU A 108 3.45 17.13 -3.60
C GLU A 108 3.42 16.81 -2.10
N SER A 109 2.24 16.54 -1.56
CA SER A 109 2.10 16.14 -0.16
C SER A 109 2.74 14.77 0.12
N ILE A 110 2.64 13.80 -0.79
CA ILE A 110 3.32 12.50 -0.66
C ILE A 110 4.84 12.65 -0.86
N GLU A 111 5.30 13.50 -1.77
CA GLU A 111 6.73 13.81 -1.95
C GLU A 111 7.39 14.31 -0.66
N ASN A 112 6.65 15.10 0.13
CA ASN A 112 7.15 15.73 1.35
C ASN A 112 7.00 14.87 2.61
N ASN A 113 5.95 14.05 2.69
CA ASN A 113 5.61 13.33 3.92
C ASN A 113 5.73 11.80 3.79
N GLY A 114 5.51 11.27 2.59
CA GLY A 114 5.46 9.84 2.30
C GLY A 114 6.64 9.39 1.47
N LEU A 115 6.40 8.44 0.56
CA LEU A 115 7.43 7.95 -0.37
C LEU A 115 6.87 7.92 -1.79
N MET A 116 7.64 8.46 -2.71
CA MET A 116 7.40 8.35 -4.14
C MET A 116 8.48 7.47 -4.78
N LEU A 117 8.08 6.56 -5.67
CA LEU A 117 8.97 5.67 -6.41
C LEU A 117 8.73 5.76 -7.91
N SER A 118 9.78 5.61 -8.71
CA SER A 118 9.68 5.52 -10.17
C SER A 118 10.85 4.74 -10.77
N GLN A 119 10.59 3.93 -11.80
CA GLN A 119 11.64 3.28 -12.60
C GLN A 119 12.16 4.19 -13.72
N PHE A 120 11.67 5.42 -13.81
CA PHE A 120 11.91 6.30 -14.94
C PHE A 120 12.76 7.50 -14.53
N ASN A 121 13.77 7.79 -15.36
CA ASN A 121 14.63 8.95 -15.22
C ASN A 121 13.86 10.28 -15.25
N ASP A 122 14.45 11.30 -14.64
CA ASP A 122 13.88 12.65 -14.66
C ASP A 122 13.63 13.15 -16.09
N GLY A 123 12.44 13.71 -16.32
CA GLY A 123 11.97 14.18 -17.62
C GLY A 123 11.17 13.14 -18.42
N PHE A 124 11.19 11.86 -18.04
CA PHE A 124 10.42 10.83 -18.73
C PHE A 124 8.91 11.04 -18.53
N ARG A 125 8.17 11.21 -19.64
CA ARG A 125 6.70 11.39 -19.62
C ARG A 125 5.99 10.04 -19.67
N ALA A 126 4.88 9.91 -18.93
CA ALA A 126 4.11 8.68 -18.88
C ALA A 126 3.56 8.28 -20.27
N THR A 127 3.62 6.98 -20.57
CA THR A 127 3.14 6.36 -21.80
C THR A 127 2.25 5.16 -21.46
N GLY A 128 1.49 4.63 -22.43
CA GLY A 128 0.60 3.50 -22.19
C GLY A 128 1.30 2.29 -21.57
N TRP A 129 2.50 1.95 -22.05
CA TRP A 129 3.28 0.81 -21.54
C TRP A 129 3.91 1.11 -20.16
N SER A 130 4.26 2.36 -19.86
CA SER A 130 4.87 2.70 -18.57
C SER A 130 3.90 2.52 -17.41
N PHE A 131 2.58 2.69 -17.64
CA PHE A 131 1.57 2.34 -16.65
C PHE A 131 1.52 0.84 -16.34
N VAL A 132 1.71 -0.02 -17.36
CA VAL A 132 1.70 -1.48 -17.17
C VAL A 132 2.90 -1.91 -16.34
N VAL A 133 4.10 -1.43 -16.69
CA VAL A 133 5.34 -1.68 -15.94
C VAL A 133 5.26 -1.15 -14.51
N ARG A 134 4.72 0.05 -14.32
CA ARG A 134 4.47 0.62 -12.99
C ARG A 134 3.56 -0.27 -12.16
N ASN A 135 2.48 -0.79 -12.76
CA ASN A 135 1.49 -1.57 -12.02
C ASN A 135 2.08 -2.87 -11.45
N GLU A 136 3.02 -3.50 -12.16
CA GLU A 136 3.78 -4.65 -11.62
C GLU A 136 4.50 -4.28 -10.33
N LEU A 137 5.15 -3.11 -10.31
CA LEU A 137 5.87 -2.60 -9.14
C LEU A 137 4.93 -2.26 -7.97
N VAL A 138 3.77 -1.65 -8.24
CA VAL A 138 2.73 -1.42 -7.21
C VAL A 138 2.30 -2.73 -6.58
N VAL A 139 2.04 -3.76 -7.39
CA VAL A 139 1.57 -5.06 -6.89
C VAL A 139 2.66 -5.78 -6.12
N ALA A 140 3.91 -5.75 -6.61
CA ALA A 140 5.04 -6.40 -5.95
C ALA A 140 5.26 -5.87 -4.52
N LEU A 141 5.22 -4.54 -4.36
CA LEU A 141 5.49 -3.87 -3.08
C LEU A 141 4.48 -4.20 -1.97
N GLY A 142 3.20 -4.42 -2.29
CA GLY A 142 2.20 -4.74 -1.27
C GLY A 142 2.13 -6.23 -1.02
N ASP A 143 1.99 -6.66 0.22
CA ASP A 143 1.89 -8.06 0.62
C ASP A 143 0.63 -8.73 0.02
N MET A 144 -0.38 -7.93 -0.29
CA MET A 144 -1.60 -8.32 -1.00
C MET A 144 -2.17 -7.18 -1.85
N LEU A 145 -3.18 -7.49 -2.66
CA LEU A 145 -3.84 -6.54 -3.55
C LEU A 145 -5.32 -6.34 -3.17
N ILE A 146 -5.73 -5.09 -2.96
CA ILE A 146 -7.13 -4.68 -2.87
C ILE A 146 -7.54 -4.02 -4.19
N VAL A 147 -8.60 -4.53 -4.81
CA VAL A 147 -9.24 -3.92 -5.99
C VAL A 147 -10.64 -3.48 -5.64
N THR A 148 -10.85 -2.17 -5.44
CA THR A 148 -12.11 -1.68 -4.87
C THR A 148 -13.24 -1.57 -5.90
N GLU A 149 -12.92 -1.21 -7.14
CA GLU A 149 -13.86 -1.21 -8.27
C GLU A 149 -13.09 -1.28 -9.60
N ALA A 150 -13.49 -2.16 -10.51
CA ALA A 150 -12.83 -2.36 -11.80
C ALA A 150 -13.76 -3.01 -12.83
N GLU A 151 -13.61 -2.60 -14.09
CA GLU A 151 -14.22 -3.28 -15.24
C GLU A 151 -13.28 -4.36 -15.80
N LEU A 152 -13.84 -5.39 -16.45
CA LEU A 152 -13.09 -6.54 -17.00
C LEU A 152 -11.91 -6.14 -17.92
N ASN A 153 -12.05 -5.05 -18.68
CA ASN A 153 -11.03 -4.57 -19.62
C ASN A 153 -10.23 -3.36 -19.09
N SER A 154 -10.27 -3.12 -17.77
CA SER A 154 -9.62 -1.95 -17.16
C SER A 154 -8.14 -2.19 -16.86
N GLY A 155 -7.38 -1.08 -16.70
CA GLY A 155 -5.96 -1.16 -16.30
C GLY A 155 -5.73 -1.82 -14.94
N SER A 156 -6.72 -1.78 -14.04
CA SER A 156 -6.66 -2.45 -12.73
C SER A 156 -6.63 -3.98 -12.87
N MET A 157 -7.22 -4.53 -13.94
CA MET A 157 -7.16 -5.97 -14.20
C MET A 157 -5.75 -6.44 -14.58
N ARG A 158 -4.88 -5.55 -15.07
CA ARG A 158 -3.45 -5.87 -15.25
C ARG A 158 -2.76 -6.06 -13.90
N SER A 159 -3.10 -5.26 -12.89
CA SER A 159 -2.60 -5.46 -11.52
C SER A 159 -3.07 -6.79 -10.95
N VAL A 160 -4.31 -7.20 -11.23
CA VAL A 160 -4.84 -8.52 -10.84
C VAL A 160 -4.04 -9.65 -11.50
N GLU A 161 -3.74 -9.55 -12.80
CA GLU A 161 -2.89 -10.53 -13.49
C GLU A 161 -1.51 -10.67 -12.84
N TYR A 162 -0.90 -9.56 -12.40
CA TYR A 162 0.36 -9.59 -11.67
C TYR A 162 0.20 -10.25 -10.29
N ALA A 163 -0.84 -9.90 -9.53
CA ALA A 163 -1.06 -10.44 -8.19
C ALA A 163 -1.24 -11.96 -8.23
N LEU A 164 -2.03 -12.47 -9.18
CA LEU A 164 -2.22 -13.91 -9.40
C LEU A 164 -0.91 -14.62 -9.75
N LYS A 165 -0.08 -14.03 -10.62
CA LYS A 165 1.24 -14.59 -10.98
C LYS A 165 2.22 -14.61 -9.81
N MET A 166 2.13 -13.62 -8.91
CA MET A 166 2.95 -13.50 -7.72
C MET A 166 2.40 -14.30 -6.53
N GLY A 167 1.28 -15.00 -6.68
CA GLY A 167 0.63 -15.74 -5.59
C GLY A 167 0.09 -14.86 -4.46
N LYS A 168 -0.21 -13.59 -4.74
CA LYS A 168 -0.73 -12.64 -3.75
C LYS A 168 -2.22 -12.82 -3.57
N GLU A 169 -2.67 -12.73 -2.32
CA GLU A 169 -4.11 -12.68 -2.03
C GLU A 169 -4.74 -11.42 -2.63
N ILE A 170 -5.97 -11.57 -3.12
CA ILE A 170 -6.72 -10.48 -3.74
C ILE A 170 -8.01 -10.28 -2.95
N PHE A 171 -8.27 -9.03 -2.58
CA PHE A 171 -9.46 -8.62 -1.89
C PHE A 171 -10.23 -7.59 -2.72
N VAL A 172 -11.56 -7.64 -2.66
CA VAL A 172 -12.41 -6.70 -3.38
C VAL A 172 -13.56 -6.20 -2.52
N LEU A 173 -14.13 -5.05 -2.86
CA LEU A 173 -15.41 -4.65 -2.28
C LEU A 173 -16.53 -5.49 -2.90
N PRO A 174 -17.56 -5.87 -2.10
CA PRO A 174 -18.79 -6.40 -2.65
C PRO A 174 -19.49 -5.30 -3.45
N GLN A 175 -19.81 -5.60 -4.70
CA GLN A 175 -20.44 -4.64 -5.61
C GLN A 175 -21.80 -5.17 -6.07
N ARG A 176 -22.69 -4.26 -6.47
CA ARG A 176 -24.01 -4.65 -6.99
C ARG A 176 -23.85 -5.40 -8.31
N LEU A 177 -24.89 -6.14 -8.69
CA LEU A 177 -24.98 -6.69 -10.05
C LEU A 177 -24.93 -5.53 -11.07
N ASN A 178 -24.27 -5.77 -12.20
CA ASN A 178 -24.01 -4.79 -13.27
C ASN A 178 -23.10 -3.61 -12.89
N GLU A 179 -22.52 -3.62 -11.69
CA GLU A 179 -21.43 -2.71 -11.30
C GLU A 179 -20.13 -3.53 -11.20
N SER A 180 -18.99 -2.90 -11.51
CA SER A 180 -17.66 -3.47 -11.30
C SER A 180 -17.50 -4.90 -11.83
N SER A 181 -17.74 -5.07 -13.13
CA SER A 181 -17.75 -6.40 -13.78
C SER A 181 -16.48 -7.20 -13.53
N GLY A 182 -15.34 -6.52 -13.40
CA GLY A 182 -14.04 -7.13 -13.10
C GLY A 182 -13.98 -7.74 -11.70
N THR A 183 -14.30 -6.96 -10.65
CA THR A 183 -14.23 -7.46 -9.27
C THR A 183 -15.27 -8.54 -9.00
N ASN A 184 -16.48 -8.41 -9.56
CA ASN A 184 -17.51 -9.42 -9.46
C ASN A 184 -17.12 -10.73 -10.15
N SER A 185 -16.40 -10.68 -11.30
CA SER A 185 -15.87 -11.90 -11.92
C SER A 185 -14.81 -12.58 -11.05
N LEU A 186 -13.95 -11.80 -10.37
CA LEU A 186 -12.95 -12.36 -9.46
C LEU A 186 -13.58 -13.11 -8.28
N LEU A 187 -14.65 -12.58 -7.70
CA LEU A 187 -15.42 -13.27 -6.66
C LEU A 187 -16.04 -14.57 -7.18
N ARG A 188 -16.69 -14.49 -8.35
CA ARG A 188 -17.34 -15.67 -8.98
C ARG A 188 -16.34 -16.78 -9.30
N GLU A 189 -15.13 -16.42 -9.70
CA GLU A 189 -14.07 -17.37 -10.05
C GLU A 189 -13.27 -17.88 -8.84
N GLY A 190 -13.60 -17.44 -7.62
CA GLY A 190 -12.85 -17.79 -6.41
C GLY A 190 -11.43 -17.23 -6.38
N LYS A 191 -11.15 -16.19 -7.17
CA LYS A 191 -9.83 -15.54 -7.29
C LYS A 191 -9.64 -14.36 -6.34
N ALA A 192 -10.71 -13.93 -5.67
CA ALA A 192 -10.67 -12.87 -4.68
C ALA A 192 -11.62 -13.13 -3.51
N THR A 193 -11.33 -12.51 -2.37
CA THR A 193 -12.18 -12.53 -1.17
C THR A 193 -12.86 -11.19 -0.98
N ALA A 194 -14.15 -11.19 -0.64
CA ALA A 194 -14.90 -9.96 -0.38
C ALA A 194 -14.54 -9.34 0.97
N ILE A 195 -14.34 -8.01 0.99
CA ILE A 195 -14.23 -7.21 2.21
C ILE A 195 -15.65 -6.79 2.61
N VAL A 196 -16.26 -7.54 3.54
CA VAL A 196 -17.62 -7.28 4.04
C VAL A 196 -17.65 -6.41 5.29
N ASP A 197 -16.53 -6.34 6.02
CA ASP A 197 -16.33 -5.49 7.19
C ASP A 197 -14.91 -4.93 7.14
N VAL A 198 -14.80 -3.60 7.08
CA VAL A 198 -13.52 -2.90 6.93
C VAL A 198 -12.63 -3.05 8.16
N GLU A 199 -13.20 -2.96 9.36
CA GLU A 199 -12.42 -3.01 10.59
C GLU A 199 -11.97 -4.44 10.90
N LEU A 200 -12.84 -5.43 10.66
CA LEU A 200 -12.49 -6.85 10.78
C LEU A 200 -11.46 -7.27 9.71
N PHE A 201 -11.52 -6.70 8.52
CA PHE A 201 -10.49 -6.92 7.52
C PHE A 201 -9.16 -6.29 7.96
N ALA A 202 -9.18 -5.02 8.37
CA ALA A 202 -7.98 -4.30 8.77
C ALA A 202 -7.33 -4.87 10.04
N SER A 203 -8.09 -5.45 10.98
CA SER A 203 -7.55 -6.05 12.20
C SER A 203 -6.63 -7.25 11.94
N ARG A 204 -6.66 -7.84 10.74
CA ARG A 204 -5.73 -8.91 10.34
C ARG A 204 -4.28 -8.46 10.23
N PHE A 205 -4.04 -7.15 10.13
CA PHE A 205 -2.70 -6.56 9.93
C PHE A 205 -2.15 -5.87 11.17
N GLY A 206 -2.83 -6.01 12.31
CA GLY A 206 -2.45 -5.37 13.56
C GLY A 206 -3.64 -4.73 14.28
N GLN A 207 -3.37 -4.23 15.48
CA GLN A 207 -4.36 -3.51 16.27
C GLN A 207 -4.29 -2.02 15.97
N ALA A 208 -5.45 -1.38 15.94
CA ALA A 208 -5.51 0.05 15.71
C ALA A 208 -4.91 0.73 16.94
N ALA A 209 -3.84 1.49 16.76
CA ALA A 209 -3.35 2.33 17.85
C ALA A 209 -4.51 3.15 18.40
N SER A 210 -4.69 3.13 19.72
CA SER A 210 -5.48 4.16 20.38
C SER A 210 -4.93 5.53 19.97
N SER A 211 -5.75 6.59 20.02
CA SER A 211 -5.29 7.95 19.73
C SER A 211 -4.09 8.39 20.58
N ASP A 212 -3.84 7.67 21.67
CA ASP A 212 -2.89 7.99 22.72
C ASP A 212 -1.56 7.23 22.54
N ILE A 213 -1.49 6.23 21.64
CA ILE A 213 -0.24 5.53 21.32
C ILE A 213 0.60 6.39 20.38
N GLN A 214 1.82 6.69 20.83
CA GLN A 214 2.80 7.40 20.03
C GLN A 214 3.20 6.53 18.83
N LYS A 215 2.90 7.01 17.61
CA LYS A 215 3.27 6.34 16.35
C LYS A 215 4.73 6.61 15.99
N ASP A 216 5.62 6.14 16.85
CA ASP A 216 7.07 6.24 16.70
C ASP A 216 7.65 5.00 15.95
N ASP A 217 8.97 4.97 15.81
CA ASP A 217 9.67 3.87 15.12
C ASP A 217 9.43 2.50 15.79
N PHE A 218 9.20 2.48 17.11
CA PHE A 218 8.90 1.27 17.85
C PHE A 218 7.53 0.72 17.44
N PHE A 219 6.52 1.58 17.40
CA PHE A 219 5.18 1.23 16.91
C PHE A 219 5.24 0.63 15.50
N TYR A 220 5.90 1.30 14.56
CA TYR A 220 5.99 0.80 13.18
C TYR A 220 6.80 -0.48 13.05
N PHE A 221 7.82 -0.67 13.88
CA PHE A 221 8.59 -1.90 13.88
C PHE A 221 7.77 -3.08 14.39
N CYS A 222 7.03 -2.91 15.48
CA CYS A 222 6.18 -3.96 16.06
C CYS A 222 5.03 -4.40 15.14
N GLN A 223 4.65 -3.58 14.15
CA GLN A 223 3.67 -3.95 13.13
C GLN A 223 4.15 -5.00 12.15
N ALA A 224 5.46 -5.10 11.93
CA ALA A 224 6.04 -6.12 11.07
C ALA A 224 5.98 -7.52 11.72
N LEU A 225 5.30 -7.66 12.87
CA LEU A 225 5.28 -8.86 13.70
C LEU A 225 6.71 -9.38 13.94
N PRO A 226 7.64 -8.51 14.39
CA PRO A 226 9.03 -8.87 14.56
C PRO A 226 9.14 -9.92 15.67
N THR A 227 10.25 -10.67 15.63
CA THR A 227 10.58 -11.53 16.75
C THR A 227 10.93 -10.68 17.96
N PHE A 228 10.71 -11.22 19.16
CA PHE A 228 11.11 -10.60 20.40
C PHE A 228 12.60 -10.24 20.40
N ASP A 229 13.45 -11.14 19.93
CA ASP A 229 14.89 -10.94 19.86
C ASP A 229 15.26 -9.77 18.95
N ASP A 230 14.67 -9.67 17.75
CA ASP A 230 14.91 -8.54 16.83
C ASP A 230 14.45 -7.21 17.44
N THR A 231 13.35 -7.26 18.21
CA THR A 231 12.77 -6.06 18.83
C THR A 231 13.64 -5.57 19.98
N VAL A 232 14.12 -6.47 20.84
CA VAL A 232 15.05 -6.15 21.93
C VAL A 232 16.39 -5.67 21.36
N ALA A 233 16.89 -6.30 20.30
CA ALA A 233 18.12 -5.87 19.64
C ALA A 233 18.04 -4.43 19.10
N LYS A 234 16.85 -4.01 18.64
CA LYS A 234 16.67 -2.68 18.04
C LYS A 234 16.23 -1.60 19.03
N PHE A 235 15.40 -1.93 20.02
CA PHE A 235 14.79 -0.94 20.92
C PHE A 235 15.09 -1.16 22.41
N GLY A 236 15.83 -2.21 22.76
CA GLY A 236 16.25 -2.48 24.14
C GLY A 236 15.07 -2.53 25.11
N ASP A 237 15.18 -1.75 26.18
CA ASP A 237 14.23 -1.77 27.30
C ASP A 237 12.81 -1.28 26.93
N ARG A 238 12.69 -0.51 25.83
CA ARG A 238 11.42 -0.01 25.30
C ARG A 238 10.41 -1.14 25.06
N VAL A 239 10.86 -2.33 24.70
CA VAL A 239 9.98 -3.50 24.46
C VAL A 239 9.21 -3.88 25.73
N TYR A 240 9.90 -3.89 26.87
CA TYR A 240 9.32 -4.26 28.15
C TYR A 240 8.43 -3.14 28.69
N GLU A 241 8.86 -1.88 28.53
CA GLU A 241 8.03 -0.71 28.85
C GLU A 241 6.70 -0.75 28.09
N ALA A 242 6.77 -1.01 26.78
CA ALA A 242 5.60 -1.09 25.93
C ALA A 242 4.67 -2.26 26.27
N GLU A 243 5.20 -3.40 26.71
CA GLU A 243 4.38 -4.52 27.19
C GLU A 243 3.68 -4.17 28.51
N LEU A 244 4.37 -3.52 29.43
CA LEU A 244 3.80 -3.08 30.72
C LEU A 244 2.73 -1.99 30.54
N GLU A 245 2.93 -1.08 29.59
CA GLU A 245 1.97 -0.05 29.20
C GLU A 245 0.78 -0.61 28.41
N GLY A 246 0.82 -1.91 28.05
CA GLY A 246 -0.22 -2.57 27.28
C GLY A 246 -0.26 -2.12 25.82
N MET A 247 0.83 -1.56 25.29
CA MET A 247 0.96 -1.20 23.87
C MET A 247 1.30 -2.41 22.99
N VAL A 248 2.03 -3.39 23.53
CA VAL A 248 2.35 -4.65 22.85
C VAL A 248 2.07 -5.86 23.74
N THR A 249 1.97 -7.02 23.13
CA THR A 249 1.99 -8.33 23.79
C THR A 249 3.01 -9.22 23.11
N ILE A 250 3.75 -9.99 23.91
CA ILE A 250 4.70 -10.96 23.39
C ILE A 250 4.06 -12.35 23.46
N HIS A 251 3.75 -12.93 22.29
CA HIS A 251 3.15 -14.25 22.21
C HIS A 251 3.90 -15.12 21.20
N ASN A 252 4.33 -16.31 21.64
CA ASN A 252 5.16 -17.24 20.85
C ASN A 252 6.43 -16.57 20.27
N GLY A 253 7.07 -15.68 21.04
CA GLY A 253 8.27 -14.97 20.60
C GLY A 253 8.03 -13.92 19.52
N ILE A 254 6.78 -13.58 19.21
CA ILE A 254 6.41 -12.50 18.29
C ILE A 254 5.85 -11.33 19.10
N VAL A 255 6.34 -10.13 18.85
CA VAL A 255 5.82 -8.89 19.43
C VAL A 255 4.61 -8.42 18.61
N ARG A 256 3.48 -8.20 19.27
CA ARG A 256 2.22 -7.78 18.64
C ARG A 256 1.68 -6.52 19.30
N LEU A 257 1.35 -5.51 18.52
CA LEU A 257 0.67 -4.32 19.05
C LEU A 257 -0.75 -4.64 19.55
N GLN A 258 -1.15 -4.00 20.66
CA GLN A 258 -2.49 -4.01 21.27
C GLN A 258 -3.38 -2.86 20.75
#